data_AF-A0A821UYY0-F1
#
_entry.id   AF-A0A821UYY0-F1
#
_cell.length_a   1.000
_cell.length_b   1.000
_cell.length_c   1.000
_cell.angle_alpha   90.00
_cell.angle_beta   90.00
_cell.angle_gamma   90.00
#
_symmetry.space_group_name_H-M   'P 1'
#
loop_
_entity.id
_entity.type
_entity.pdbx_description
1 polymer ?
#
loop_
_entity_poly.entity_id
_entity_poly.type
_entity_poly.pdbx_seq_one_letter_code
_entity_poly.pdbx_strand_id
1 'polypeptide(L)'
;ATTHIENELKLRSQSYNNVKQNLETFEKKQTFYFSGSLLTRNLNDIVKKEHFVLGSEYLKTLLVCVPKTFINDWYAKYETLCAMIVPRTTELIIQDQDYALFTVTLFQKTEDTFRHKCRENKFTVRDFTFDEQAFTTERDKIRELETERQKLYANLVRWLKINFGEIFSASIHIKALRVFVESVLRYGLPVNFVAIIIHPTRKSTKRLRDVFDQLFGYLDQSDKSKYDEPIDIPGVFSSQQEYYPYVYFKLDLDYIDMNKK
;
A
#
# COMPACT_ATOMS: atom_id res chain seq x y z
N ALA A 1 -20.49 20.94 8.92
CA ALA A 1 -20.26 20.51 7.53
C ALA A 1 -18.86 19.94 7.33
N THR A 2 -17.79 20.71 7.53
CA THR A 2 -16.39 20.26 7.32
C THR A 2 -16.00 19.02 8.14
N THR A 3 -16.37 18.94 9.42
CA THR A 3 -16.13 17.75 10.27
C THR A 3 -16.86 16.50 9.78
N HIS A 4 -18.05 16.66 9.19
CA HIS A 4 -18.80 15.54 8.63
C HIS A 4 -18.11 14.99 7.37
N ILE A 5 -17.64 15.89 6.49
CA ILE A 5 -16.86 15.54 5.31
C ILE A 5 -15.56 14.82 5.72
N GLU A 6 -14.87 15.29 6.76
CA GLU A 6 -13.67 14.61 7.27
C GLU A 6 -13.96 13.16 7.74
N ASN A 7 -15.06 12.95 8.46
CA ASN A 7 -15.45 11.62 8.93
C ASN A 7 -15.83 10.69 7.76
N GLU A 8 -16.58 11.17 6.78
CA GLU A 8 -16.87 10.39 5.56
C GLU A 8 -15.60 10.04 4.78
N LEU A 9 -14.65 10.98 4.67
CA LEU A 9 -13.36 10.73 4.01
C LEU A 9 -12.61 9.59 4.70
N LYS A 10 -12.54 9.60 6.03
CA LYS A 10 -11.88 8.54 6.81
C LYS A 10 -12.53 7.18 6.55
N LEU A 11 -13.85 7.09 6.63
CA LEU A 11 -14.60 5.84 6.40
C LEU A 11 -14.37 5.29 4.99
N ARG A 12 -14.55 6.12 3.95
CA ARG A 12 -14.38 5.70 2.55
C ARG A 12 -12.94 5.30 2.25
N SER A 13 -11.96 6.03 2.78
CA SER A 13 -10.55 5.72 2.62
C SER A 13 -10.18 4.42 3.33
N GLN A 14 -10.72 4.17 4.52
CA GLN A 14 -10.50 2.92 5.25
C GLN A 14 -11.07 1.72 4.48
N SER A 15 -12.29 1.80 3.96
CA SER A 15 -12.87 0.73 3.14
C SER A 15 -12.02 0.43 1.91
N TYR A 16 -11.57 1.46 1.18
CA TYR A 16 -10.69 1.29 0.03
C TYR A 16 -9.34 0.66 0.41
N ASN A 17 -8.70 1.16 1.48
CA ASN A 17 -7.39 0.68 1.92
C ASN A 17 -7.44 -0.77 2.41
N ASN A 18 -8.53 -1.19 3.08
CA ASN A 18 -8.71 -2.58 3.51
C ASN A 18 -8.73 -3.53 2.30
N VAL A 19 -9.53 -3.22 1.27
CA VAL A 19 -9.59 -4.03 0.03
C VAL A 19 -8.24 -4.03 -0.68
N LYS A 20 -7.58 -2.88 -0.77
CA LYS A 20 -6.25 -2.75 -1.36
C LYS A 20 -5.21 -3.64 -0.63
N GLN A 21 -5.17 -3.58 0.70
CA GLN A 21 -4.23 -4.34 1.50
C GLN A 21 -4.49 -5.86 1.42
N ASN A 22 -5.77 -6.26 1.38
CA ASN A 22 -6.14 -7.65 1.16
C ASN A 22 -5.63 -8.15 -0.19
N LEU A 23 -5.83 -7.36 -1.24
CA LEU A 23 -5.40 -7.68 -2.60
C LEU A 23 -3.86 -7.78 -2.70
N GLU A 24 -3.12 -6.82 -2.13
CA GLU A 24 -1.65 -6.88 -2.05
C GLU A 24 -1.15 -8.14 -1.33
N THR A 25 -1.89 -8.61 -0.32
CA THR A 25 -1.56 -9.85 0.39
C THR A 25 -1.71 -11.06 -0.52
N PHE A 26 -2.77 -11.12 -1.34
CA PHE A 26 -2.95 -12.17 -2.35
C PHE A 26 -1.91 -12.09 -3.46
N GLU A 27 -1.60 -10.90 -3.97
CA GLU A 27 -0.56 -10.70 -5.00
C GLU A 27 0.83 -11.12 -4.49
N LYS A 28 1.18 -10.81 -3.24
CA LYS A 28 2.43 -11.26 -2.62
C LYS A 28 2.49 -12.78 -2.47
N LYS A 29 1.39 -13.40 -2.02
CA LYS A 29 1.29 -14.87 -1.98
C LYS A 29 1.46 -15.47 -3.37
N GLN A 30 0.79 -14.90 -4.38
CA GLN A 30 0.88 -15.33 -5.76
C GLN A 30 2.31 -15.18 -6.31
N THR A 31 2.97 -14.05 -6.05
CA THR A 31 4.38 -13.84 -6.45
C THR A 31 5.29 -14.88 -5.81
N PHE A 32 5.14 -15.12 -4.50
CA PHE A 32 5.86 -16.18 -3.80
C PHE A 32 5.60 -17.57 -4.42
N TYR A 33 4.38 -17.83 -4.89
CA TYR A 33 4.04 -19.07 -5.60
C TYR A 33 4.74 -19.21 -6.95
N PHE A 34 4.93 -18.14 -7.71
CA PHE A 34 5.56 -18.21 -9.03
C PHE A 34 7.09 -18.19 -9.00
N SER A 35 7.71 -17.51 -8.04
CA SER A 35 9.17 -17.28 -8.00
C SER A 35 9.94 -18.07 -6.94
N GLY A 36 9.26 -18.92 -6.15
CA GLY A 36 9.89 -19.75 -5.13
C GLY A 36 10.51 -21.04 -5.68
N SER A 37 11.45 -21.64 -4.93
CA SER A 37 11.94 -23.00 -5.19
C SER A 37 10.80 -24.01 -5.18
N LEU A 38 10.89 -25.09 -5.97
CA LEU A 38 9.93 -26.21 -5.95
C LEU A 38 9.70 -26.81 -4.55
N LEU A 39 10.65 -26.63 -3.63
CA LEU A 39 10.52 -27.05 -2.24
C LEU A 39 9.51 -26.26 -1.42
N THR A 40 9.24 -25.00 -1.75
CA THR A 40 8.44 -24.10 -0.91
C THR A 40 7.29 -23.45 -1.65
N ARG A 41 7.36 -23.38 -2.99
CA ARG A 41 6.31 -22.76 -3.80
C ARG A 41 5.02 -23.58 -3.80
N ASN A 42 3.89 -22.90 -3.98
CA ASN A 42 2.61 -23.57 -4.17
C ASN A 42 2.60 -24.32 -5.50
N LEU A 43 1.97 -25.49 -5.52
CA LEU A 43 1.99 -26.40 -6.66
C LEU A 43 0.67 -26.37 -7.46
N ASN A 44 -0.37 -25.67 -6.98
CA ASN A 44 -1.71 -25.64 -7.57
C ASN A 44 -1.74 -25.15 -9.02
N ASP A 45 -0.82 -24.26 -9.42
CA ASP A 45 -0.71 -23.70 -10.77
C ASP A 45 0.16 -24.54 -11.72
N ILE A 46 0.83 -25.57 -11.20
CA ILE A 46 1.82 -26.39 -11.91
C ILE A 46 1.27 -27.79 -12.15
N VAL A 47 0.58 -28.32 -11.16
CA VAL A 47 0.05 -29.67 -11.19
C VAL A 47 -1.36 -29.66 -11.75
N LYS A 48 -1.68 -30.68 -12.54
CA LYS A 48 -2.96 -30.82 -13.20
C LYS A 48 -3.67 -32.05 -12.66
N LYS A 49 -4.98 -32.12 -12.90
CA LYS A 49 -5.83 -33.26 -12.55
C LYS A 49 -5.29 -34.59 -13.07
N GLU A 50 -4.73 -34.58 -14.28
CA GLU A 50 -4.14 -35.75 -14.95
C GLU A 50 -2.94 -36.35 -14.20
N HIS A 51 -2.24 -35.57 -13.38
CA HIS A 51 -1.11 -36.04 -12.60
C HIS A 51 -1.52 -36.85 -11.35
N PHE A 52 -2.80 -36.91 -11.00
CA PHE A 52 -3.26 -37.55 -9.76
C PHE A 52 -4.32 -38.62 -10.00
N VAL A 53 -4.16 -39.73 -9.28
CA VAL A 53 -5.25 -40.69 -9.06
C VAL A 53 -6.20 -40.10 -8.00
N LEU A 54 -7.38 -39.66 -8.43
CA LEU A 54 -8.42 -39.07 -7.57
C LEU A 54 -9.51 -40.10 -7.23
N GLY A 55 -10.13 -39.95 -6.06
CA GLY A 55 -11.27 -40.78 -5.65
C GLY A 55 -10.94 -42.25 -5.32
N SER A 56 -9.66 -42.59 -5.17
CA SER A 56 -9.24 -43.93 -4.73
C SER A 56 -9.17 -44.01 -3.20
N GLU A 57 -9.75 -45.07 -2.63
CA GLU A 57 -9.65 -45.38 -1.21
C GLU A 57 -8.25 -45.90 -0.82
N TYR A 58 -7.55 -46.55 -1.76
CA TYR A 58 -6.32 -47.28 -1.47
C TYR A 58 -5.08 -46.62 -2.06
N LEU A 59 -5.21 -45.95 -3.20
CA LEU A 59 -4.09 -45.32 -3.90
C LEU A 59 -4.04 -43.83 -3.59
N LYS A 60 -2.83 -43.29 -3.59
CA LYS A 60 -2.58 -41.85 -3.49
C LYS A 60 -1.36 -41.52 -4.34
N THR A 61 -1.44 -40.38 -5.01
CA THR A 61 -0.32 -39.84 -5.78
C THR A 61 0.37 -38.76 -4.96
N LEU A 62 1.67 -38.91 -4.76
CA LEU A 62 2.51 -37.96 -4.04
C LEU A 62 3.37 -37.17 -5.02
N LEU A 63 3.78 -35.99 -4.58
CA LEU A 63 4.73 -35.13 -5.30
C LEU A 63 6.08 -35.19 -4.61
N VAL A 64 7.16 -35.39 -5.38
CA VAL A 64 8.51 -35.55 -4.84
C VAL A 64 9.46 -34.57 -5.53
N CYS A 65 10.07 -33.70 -4.74
CA CYS A 65 11.16 -32.84 -5.17
C CYS A 65 12.48 -33.61 -5.04
N VAL A 66 13.13 -33.82 -6.18
CA VAL A 66 14.41 -34.52 -6.32
C VAL A 66 15.47 -33.53 -6.75
N PRO A 67 16.62 -33.39 -6.05
CA PRO A 67 17.71 -32.54 -6.52
C PRO A 67 18.18 -32.99 -7.90
N LYS A 68 18.52 -32.06 -8.80
CA LYS A 68 18.90 -32.38 -10.18
C LYS A 68 19.97 -33.45 -10.30
N THR A 69 20.94 -33.43 -9.39
CA THR A 69 22.06 -34.39 -9.35
C THR A 69 21.61 -35.82 -9.11
N PHE A 70 20.41 -36.05 -8.57
CA PHE A 70 19.89 -37.37 -8.20
C PHE A 70 18.67 -37.79 -9.04
N ILE A 71 18.41 -37.15 -10.19
CA ILE A 71 17.30 -37.54 -11.07
C ILE A 71 17.47 -38.98 -11.59
N ASN A 72 18.68 -39.36 -12.02
CA ASN A 72 18.95 -40.72 -12.49
C ASN A 72 18.79 -41.74 -11.35
N ASP A 73 19.24 -41.35 -10.15
CA ASP A 73 19.08 -42.14 -8.92
C ASP A 73 17.60 -42.35 -8.56
N TRP A 74 16.77 -41.33 -8.74
CA TRP A 74 15.32 -41.42 -8.55
C TRP A 74 14.72 -42.48 -9.48
N TYR A 75 14.95 -42.37 -10.80
CA TYR A 75 14.42 -43.35 -11.75
C TYR A 75 14.88 -44.78 -11.46
N ALA A 76 16.12 -44.97 -11.01
CA ALA A 76 16.65 -46.29 -10.69
C ALA A 76 16.06 -46.89 -9.39
N LYS A 77 15.72 -46.06 -8.40
CA LYS A 77 15.41 -46.52 -7.04
C LYS A 77 13.95 -46.44 -6.67
N TYR A 78 13.18 -45.50 -7.22
CA TYR A 78 11.88 -45.11 -6.66
C TYR A 78 10.91 -46.29 -6.48
N GLU A 79 10.85 -47.24 -7.43
CA GLU A 79 9.97 -48.41 -7.37
C GLU A 79 10.30 -49.37 -6.22
N THR A 80 11.54 -49.32 -5.72
CA THR A 80 12.07 -50.23 -4.68
C THR A 80 12.25 -49.55 -3.32
N LEU A 81 11.97 -48.25 -3.20
CA LEU A 81 12.11 -47.50 -1.95
C LEU A 81 11.17 -48.02 -0.86
N CYS A 82 9.99 -48.50 -1.24
CA CYS A 82 8.99 -49.05 -0.34
C CYS A 82 8.18 -50.14 -1.05
N ALA A 83 7.61 -51.06 -0.28
CA ALA A 83 6.61 -51.98 -0.82
C ALA A 83 5.35 -51.20 -1.25
N MET A 84 4.60 -51.75 -2.21
CA MET A 84 3.31 -51.19 -2.65
C MET A 84 3.39 -49.82 -3.32
N ILE A 85 4.50 -49.58 -4.01
CA ILE A 85 4.61 -48.53 -5.03
C ILE A 85 4.09 -49.11 -6.35
N VAL A 86 3.34 -48.31 -7.11
CA VAL A 86 2.84 -48.71 -8.43
C VAL A 86 3.95 -48.43 -9.45
N PRO A 87 4.51 -49.46 -10.12
CA PRO A 87 5.61 -49.26 -11.08
C PRO A 87 5.19 -48.40 -12.26
N ARG A 88 6.16 -47.70 -12.87
CA ARG A 88 5.98 -46.82 -14.04
C ARG A 88 4.93 -45.71 -13.86
N THR A 89 4.71 -45.26 -12.62
CA THR A 89 3.79 -44.15 -12.32
C THR A 89 4.48 -42.81 -12.09
N THR A 90 5.81 -42.76 -12.19
CA THR A 90 6.54 -41.51 -12.05
C THR A 90 6.54 -40.71 -13.35
N GLU A 91 6.17 -39.44 -13.24
CA GLU A 91 6.18 -38.46 -14.33
C GLU A 91 6.91 -37.20 -13.86
N LEU A 92 7.74 -36.63 -14.73
CA LEU A 92 8.37 -35.33 -14.49
C LEU A 92 7.36 -34.22 -14.80
N ILE A 93 6.95 -33.44 -13.80
CA ILE A 93 6.03 -32.33 -14.00
C ILE A 93 6.77 -31.08 -14.48
N ILE A 94 7.81 -30.69 -13.72
CA ILE A 94 8.60 -29.50 -14.00
C ILE A 94 9.97 -29.60 -13.32
N GLN A 95 10.91 -28.79 -13.78
CA GLN A 95 12.25 -28.66 -13.22
C GLN A 95 12.62 -27.18 -13.07
N ASP A 96 13.18 -26.79 -11.93
CA ASP A 96 13.72 -25.44 -11.69
C ASP A 96 15.25 -25.44 -11.82
N GLN A 97 15.98 -24.53 -11.17
CA GLN A 97 17.44 -24.52 -11.22
C GLN A 97 18.09 -25.69 -10.46
N ASP A 98 17.47 -26.15 -9.38
CA ASP A 98 18.11 -27.04 -8.38
C ASP A 98 17.36 -28.38 -8.21
N TYR A 99 16.05 -28.42 -8.50
CA TYR A 99 15.16 -29.54 -8.26
C TYR A 99 14.32 -29.89 -9.50
N ALA A 100 13.88 -31.15 -9.53
CA ALA A 100 12.85 -31.66 -10.41
C ALA A 100 11.67 -32.18 -9.57
N LEU A 101 10.45 -31.87 -9.99
CA LEU A 101 9.21 -32.31 -9.33
C LEU A 101 8.63 -33.51 -10.08
N PHE A 102 8.52 -34.63 -9.37
CA PHE A 102 7.98 -35.88 -9.88
C PHE A 102 6.66 -36.25 -9.22
N THR A 103 5.81 -36.99 -9.94
CA THR A 103 4.72 -37.77 -9.36
C THR A 103 5.20 -39.16 -8.94
N VAL A 104 4.49 -39.79 -8.02
CA VAL A 104 4.57 -41.23 -7.75
C VAL A 104 3.27 -41.71 -7.11
N THR A 105 2.71 -42.81 -7.62
CA THR A 105 1.50 -43.41 -7.05
C THR A 105 1.85 -44.63 -6.19
N LEU A 106 1.31 -44.67 -4.98
CA LEU A 106 1.51 -45.76 -4.02
C LEU A 106 0.26 -46.01 -3.18
N PHE A 107 0.27 -47.09 -2.41
CA PHE A 107 -0.81 -47.41 -1.48
C PHE A 107 -0.73 -46.53 -0.22
N GLN A 108 -1.83 -45.87 0.14
CA GLN A 108 -1.89 -44.86 1.22
C GLN A 108 -1.26 -45.33 2.54
N LYS A 109 -1.46 -46.59 2.94
CA LYS A 109 -0.87 -47.18 4.16
C LYS A 109 0.66 -47.22 4.20
N THR A 110 1.34 -47.04 3.07
CA THR A 110 2.81 -47.04 2.96
C THR A 110 3.41 -45.63 2.82
N GLU A 111 2.58 -44.59 2.87
CA GLU A 111 3.00 -43.19 2.68
C GLU A 111 4.11 -42.77 3.67
N ASP A 112 3.95 -43.05 4.96
CA ASP A 112 4.93 -42.64 5.98
C ASP A 112 6.28 -43.34 5.78
N THR A 113 6.25 -44.64 5.49
CA THR A 113 7.45 -45.43 5.18
C THR A 113 8.15 -44.89 3.93
N PHE A 114 7.37 -44.57 2.89
CA PHE A 114 7.90 -43.99 1.66
C PHE A 114 8.53 -42.61 1.90
N ARG A 115 7.89 -41.74 2.68
CA ARG A 115 8.42 -40.43 3.07
C ARG A 115 9.73 -40.55 3.83
N HIS A 116 9.83 -41.53 4.75
CA HIS A 116 11.06 -41.79 5.48
C HIS A 116 12.21 -42.23 4.55
N LYS A 117 11.94 -43.19 3.66
CA LYS A 117 12.91 -43.70 2.67
C LYS A 117 13.34 -42.64 1.66
N CYS A 118 12.43 -41.74 1.28
CA CYS A 118 12.76 -40.57 0.47
C CYS A 118 13.78 -39.66 1.17
N ARG A 119 13.57 -39.35 2.46
CA ARG A 119 14.48 -38.49 3.24
C ARG A 119 15.89 -39.09 3.34
N GLU A 120 15.99 -40.41 3.56
CA GLU A 120 17.29 -41.12 3.56
C GLU A 120 18.05 -40.95 2.23
N ASN A 121 17.32 -40.87 1.12
CA ASN A 121 17.88 -40.67 -0.23
C ASN A 121 17.93 -39.20 -0.67
N LYS A 122 17.73 -38.25 0.26
CA LYS A 122 17.71 -36.79 0.00
C LYS A 122 16.59 -36.33 -0.95
N PHE A 123 15.53 -37.11 -1.08
CA PHE A 123 14.31 -36.73 -1.79
C PHE A 123 13.30 -36.11 -0.81
N THR A 124 12.62 -35.06 -1.24
CA THR A 124 11.65 -34.35 -0.40
C THR A 124 10.24 -34.56 -0.93
N VAL A 125 9.40 -35.28 -0.19
CA VAL A 125 7.98 -35.41 -0.51
C VAL A 125 7.25 -34.14 -0.10
N ARG A 126 6.52 -33.51 -1.03
CA ARG A 126 5.71 -32.31 -0.79
C ARG A 126 4.35 -32.69 -0.25
N ASP A 127 3.93 -32.02 0.83
CA ASP A 127 2.56 -32.13 1.33
C ASP A 127 1.64 -31.36 0.41
N PHE A 128 0.89 -32.10 -0.41
CA PHE A 128 -0.01 -31.54 -1.40
C PHE A 128 -1.22 -32.45 -1.58
N THR A 129 -2.41 -31.84 -1.59
CA THR A 129 -3.66 -32.49 -1.92
C THR A 129 -4.27 -31.72 -3.08
N PHE A 130 -4.53 -32.41 -4.19
CA PHE A 130 -5.14 -31.77 -5.35
C PHE A 130 -6.61 -31.45 -5.06
N ASP A 131 -6.97 -30.17 -5.11
CA ASP A 131 -8.33 -29.67 -4.97
C ASP A 131 -8.62 -28.66 -6.10
N GLU A 132 -9.40 -29.11 -7.09
CA GLU A 132 -9.78 -28.32 -8.26
C GLU A 132 -10.68 -27.12 -7.89
N GLN A 133 -11.46 -27.25 -6.81
CA GLN A 133 -12.37 -26.19 -6.36
C GLN A 133 -11.58 -25.07 -5.66
N ALA A 134 -10.61 -25.43 -4.82
CA ALA A 134 -9.80 -24.46 -4.09
C ALA A 134 -9.11 -23.45 -5.01
N PHE A 135 -8.56 -23.90 -6.15
CA PHE A 135 -7.89 -23.03 -7.12
C PHE A 135 -8.86 -22.04 -7.80
N THR A 136 -10.03 -22.55 -8.22
CA THR A 136 -11.06 -21.73 -8.85
C THR A 136 -11.57 -20.66 -7.89
N THR A 137 -11.85 -21.06 -6.63
CA THR A 137 -12.28 -20.15 -5.57
C THR A 137 -11.25 -19.06 -5.26
N GLU A 138 -9.96 -19.40 -5.19
CA GLU A 138 -8.90 -18.40 -4.95
C GLU A 138 -8.81 -17.39 -6.10
N ARG A 139 -8.83 -17.85 -7.35
CA ARG A 139 -8.78 -16.97 -8.51
C ARG A 139 -10.00 -16.06 -8.62
N ASP A 140 -11.19 -16.59 -8.37
CA ASP A 140 -12.43 -15.82 -8.43
C ASP A 140 -12.48 -14.77 -7.31
N LYS A 141 -11.95 -15.10 -6.13
CA LYS A 141 -11.80 -14.15 -5.02
C LYS A 141 -10.86 -12.98 -5.35
N ILE A 142 -9.76 -13.23 -6.06
CA ILE A 142 -8.86 -12.16 -6.52
C ILE A 142 -9.60 -11.22 -7.49
N ARG A 143 -10.32 -11.79 -8.46
CA ARG A 143 -11.11 -11.01 -9.45
C ARG A 143 -12.22 -10.19 -8.79
N GLU A 144 -12.88 -10.75 -7.78
CA GLU A 144 -13.89 -10.06 -6.99
C GLU A 144 -13.29 -8.85 -6.27
N LEU A 145 -12.16 -9.04 -5.57
CA LEU A 145 -11.45 -7.96 -4.87
C LEU A 145 -10.93 -6.88 -5.83
N GLU A 146 -10.44 -7.25 -7.02
CA GLU A 146 -10.03 -6.29 -8.06
C GLU A 146 -11.21 -5.41 -8.51
N THR A 147 -12.35 -6.04 -8.77
CA THR A 147 -13.58 -5.35 -9.18
C THR A 147 -14.07 -4.42 -8.08
N GLU A 148 -14.07 -4.88 -6.83
CA GLU A 148 -14.43 -4.10 -5.66
C GLU A 148 -13.49 -2.90 -5.47
N ARG A 149 -12.17 -3.12 -5.56
CA ARG A 149 -11.16 -2.05 -5.48
C ARG A 149 -11.42 -0.97 -6.52
N GLN A 150 -11.68 -1.36 -7.76
CA GLN A 150 -11.91 -0.42 -8.86
C GLN A 150 -13.19 0.41 -8.62
N LYS A 151 -14.26 -0.25 -8.15
CA LYS A 151 -15.52 0.41 -7.79
C LYS A 151 -15.33 1.40 -6.63
N LEU A 152 -14.68 0.98 -5.54
CA LEU A 152 -14.42 1.83 -4.38
C LEU A 152 -13.52 3.02 -4.74
N TYR A 153 -12.49 2.81 -5.55
CA TYR A 153 -11.61 3.87 -6.02
C TYR A 153 -12.37 4.93 -6.83
N ALA A 154 -13.17 4.49 -7.81
CA ALA A 154 -13.97 5.40 -8.64
C ALA A 154 -14.95 6.22 -7.80
N ASN A 155 -15.63 5.56 -6.84
CA ASN A 155 -16.54 6.22 -5.90
C ASN A 155 -15.82 7.22 -5.00
N LEU A 156 -14.65 6.85 -4.46
CA LEU A 156 -13.84 7.72 -3.61
C LEU A 156 -13.36 8.96 -4.38
N VAL A 157 -12.82 8.80 -5.60
CA VAL A 157 -12.36 9.92 -6.43
C VAL A 157 -13.52 10.85 -6.79
N ARG A 158 -14.68 10.29 -7.18
CA ARG A 158 -15.86 11.11 -7.48
C ARG A 158 -16.30 11.93 -6.26
N TRP A 159 -16.37 11.28 -5.09
CA TRP A 159 -16.74 11.93 -3.84
C TRP A 159 -15.73 13.01 -3.44
N LEU A 160 -14.42 12.75 -3.57
CA LEU A 160 -13.36 13.72 -3.30
C LEU A 160 -13.50 14.97 -4.17
N LYS A 161 -13.76 14.81 -5.47
CA LYS A 161 -13.94 15.94 -6.41
C LYS A 161 -15.11 16.84 -6.03
N ILE A 162 -16.23 16.24 -5.58
CA ILE A 162 -17.43 16.98 -5.14
C ILE A 162 -17.13 17.77 -3.86
N ASN A 163 -16.55 17.11 -2.86
CA ASN A 163 -16.39 17.69 -1.53
C ASN A 163 -15.18 18.62 -1.40
N PHE A 164 -14.17 18.51 -2.28
CA PHE A 164 -13.00 19.39 -2.26
C PHE A 164 -13.40 20.86 -2.43
N GLY A 165 -14.34 21.16 -3.33
CA GLY A 165 -14.81 22.53 -3.55
C GLY A 165 -15.44 23.15 -2.31
N GLU A 166 -16.22 22.37 -1.56
CA GLU A 166 -16.86 22.83 -0.31
C GLU A 166 -15.82 23.09 0.79
N ILE A 167 -14.86 22.17 0.96
CA ILE A 167 -13.78 22.35 1.94
C ILE A 167 -12.90 23.55 1.58
N PHE A 168 -12.54 23.67 0.30
CA PHE A 168 -11.73 24.79 -0.18
C PHE A 168 -12.44 26.12 0.07
N SER A 169 -13.72 26.21 -0.32
CA SER A 169 -14.56 27.37 -0.05
C SER A 169 -14.60 27.71 1.43
N ALA A 170 -14.88 26.74 2.30
CA ALA A 170 -14.89 26.95 3.76
C ALA A 170 -13.54 27.46 4.28
N SER A 171 -12.42 26.94 3.76
CA SER A 171 -11.07 27.40 4.14
C SER A 171 -10.82 28.86 3.74
N ILE A 172 -11.26 29.27 2.55
CA ILE A 172 -11.20 30.67 2.10
C ILE A 172 -12.07 31.58 2.97
N HIS A 173 -13.29 31.16 3.32
CA HIS A 173 -14.17 31.92 4.23
C HIS A 173 -13.53 32.13 5.60
N ILE A 174 -12.88 31.11 6.17
CA ILE A 174 -12.15 31.23 7.44
C ILE A 174 -11.02 32.26 7.32
N LYS A 175 -10.27 32.26 6.21
CA LYS A 175 -9.21 33.24 5.98
C LYS A 175 -9.76 34.66 5.81
N ALA A 176 -10.88 34.83 5.11
CA ALA A 176 -11.54 36.12 4.97
C ALA A 176 -12.00 36.66 6.34
N LEU A 177 -12.60 35.81 7.19
CA LEU A 177 -12.97 36.17 8.56
C LEU A 177 -11.74 36.55 9.40
N ARG A 178 -10.64 35.81 9.29
CA ARG A 178 -9.39 36.14 9.99
C ARG A 178 -8.82 37.48 9.54
N VAL A 179 -8.76 37.75 8.24
CA VAL A 179 -8.31 39.05 7.69
C VAL A 179 -9.20 40.17 8.22
N PHE A 180 -10.52 39.98 8.24
CA PHE A 180 -11.45 40.97 8.75
C PHE A 180 -11.24 41.25 10.25
N VAL A 181 -11.20 40.21 11.09
CA VAL A 181 -11.03 40.35 12.55
C VAL A 181 -9.70 41.02 12.87
N GLU A 182 -8.59 40.59 12.27
CA GLU A 182 -7.27 41.22 12.49
C GLU A 182 -7.24 42.68 12.01
N SER A 183 -7.91 43.00 10.90
CA SER A 183 -7.97 44.37 10.41
C SER A 183 -8.78 45.28 11.33
N VAL A 184 -9.86 44.78 11.94
CA VAL A 184 -10.61 45.51 12.98
C VAL A 184 -9.75 45.70 14.23
N LEU A 185 -9.05 44.66 14.68
CA LEU A 185 -8.17 44.74 15.86
C LEU A 185 -7.01 45.70 15.66
N ARG A 186 -6.45 45.76 14.43
CA ARG A 186 -5.26 46.57 14.13
C ARG A 186 -5.57 48.00 13.73
N TYR A 187 -6.64 48.23 12.96
CA TYR A 187 -6.95 49.55 12.41
C TYR A 187 -8.14 50.23 13.10
N GLY A 188 -8.88 49.50 13.94
CA GLY A 188 -10.00 50.04 14.71
C GLY A 188 -11.29 50.21 13.91
N LEU A 189 -12.24 50.95 14.51
CA LEU A 189 -13.54 51.29 13.94
C LEU A 189 -13.60 52.79 13.58
N PRO A 190 -14.39 53.18 12.57
CA PRO A 190 -15.21 52.33 11.70
C PRO A 190 -14.38 51.49 10.72
N VAL A 191 -14.95 50.38 10.24
CA VAL A 191 -14.29 49.49 9.25
C VAL A 191 -14.01 50.25 7.97
N ASN A 192 -12.75 50.67 7.79
CA ASN A 192 -12.29 51.38 6.59
C ASN A 192 -10.95 50.82 6.11
N PHE A 193 -11.00 49.63 5.50
CA PHE A 193 -9.85 48.98 4.92
C PHE A 193 -10.23 48.16 3.69
N VAL A 194 -9.25 47.90 2.82
CA VAL A 194 -9.41 47.06 1.62
C VAL A 194 -8.51 45.84 1.76
N ALA A 195 -9.11 44.65 1.67
CA ALA A 195 -8.36 43.39 1.61
C ALA A 195 -8.04 43.04 0.15
N ILE A 196 -6.80 42.65 -0.12
CA ILE A 196 -6.32 42.33 -1.48
C ILE A 196 -5.68 40.94 -1.46
N ILE A 197 -5.99 40.13 -2.48
CA ILE A 197 -5.30 38.86 -2.73
C ILE A 197 -4.20 39.11 -3.75
N ILE A 198 -2.98 38.71 -3.41
CA ILE A 198 -1.80 38.92 -4.27
C ILE A 198 -1.14 37.57 -4.53
N HIS A 199 -0.97 37.27 -5.82
CA HIS A 199 -0.25 36.10 -6.29
C HIS A 199 1.14 36.55 -6.81
N PRO A 200 2.18 36.54 -5.96
CA PRO A 200 3.50 37.01 -6.35
C PRO A 200 4.13 36.10 -7.41
N THR A 201 4.85 36.68 -8.36
CA THR A 201 5.67 35.92 -9.30
C THR A 201 6.81 35.20 -8.59
N ARG A 202 7.23 34.03 -9.11
CA ARG A 202 8.32 33.24 -8.52
C ARG A 202 9.59 34.11 -8.39
N LYS A 203 10.15 34.21 -7.17
CA LYS A 203 11.32 35.02 -6.77
C LYS A 203 11.08 36.52 -6.51
N SER A 204 9.87 37.06 -6.69
CA SER A 204 9.61 38.49 -6.42
C SER A 204 9.17 38.79 -4.99
N THR A 205 8.99 37.77 -4.14
CA THR A 205 8.44 37.93 -2.78
C THR A 205 9.24 38.91 -1.94
N LYS A 206 10.58 38.85 -1.97
CA LYS A 206 11.43 39.78 -1.21
C LYS A 206 11.21 41.24 -1.62
N ARG A 207 11.30 41.52 -2.92
CA ARG A 207 11.06 42.86 -3.47
C ARG A 207 9.64 43.36 -3.17
N LEU A 208 8.64 42.48 -3.19
CA LEU A 208 7.26 42.82 -2.83
C LEU A 208 7.15 43.24 -1.36
N ARG A 209 7.86 42.55 -0.44
CA ARG A 209 7.94 42.94 0.97
C ARG A 209 8.61 44.30 1.12
N ASP A 210 9.75 44.51 0.48
CA ASP A 210 10.48 45.79 0.56
C ASP A 210 9.58 46.98 0.13
N VAL A 211 8.78 46.80 -0.93
CA VAL A 211 7.82 47.83 -1.39
C VAL A 211 6.68 48.02 -0.39
N PHE A 212 6.14 46.96 0.21
CA PHE A 212 5.06 47.09 1.19
C PHE A 212 5.52 47.69 2.51
N ASP A 213 6.75 47.42 2.95
CA ASP A 213 7.30 48.05 4.14
C ASP A 213 7.52 49.55 3.91
N GLN A 214 7.93 49.96 2.71
CA GLN A 214 8.02 51.38 2.34
C GLN A 214 6.65 52.08 2.33
N LEU A 215 5.62 51.42 1.78
CA LEU A 215 4.29 52.02 1.62
C LEU A 215 3.46 52.00 2.91
N PHE A 216 3.57 50.94 3.70
CA PHE A 216 2.68 50.65 4.84
C PHE A 216 3.40 50.59 6.18
N GLY A 217 4.72 50.83 6.22
CA GLY A 217 5.50 50.84 7.46
C GLY A 217 4.96 51.77 8.54
N TYR A 218 4.30 52.86 8.14
CA TYR A 218 3.67 53.83 9.05
C TYR A 218 2.48 53.25 9.85
N LEU A 219 1.90 52.13 9.43
CA LEU A 219 0.80 51.45 10.14
C LEU A 219 1.28 50.70 11.39
N ASP A 220 2.59 50.53 11.53
CA ASP A 220 3.21 50.01 12.73
C ASP A 220 3.15 51.08 13.83
N GLN A 221 2.02 51.16 14.53
CA GLN A 221 1.81 52.04 15.69
C GLN A 221 2.53 51.53 16.95
N SER A 222 3.33 50.46 16.84
CA SER A 222 4.27 50.14 17.91
C SER A 222 5.21 51.33 18.03
N ASP A 223 5.13 52.01 19.17
CA ASP A 223 6.03 53.08 19.57
C ASP A 223 7.42 52.45 19.65
N LYS A 224 8.13 52.35 18.50
CA LYS A 224 9.51 51.83 18.44
C LYS A 224 10.43 52.62 19.37
N SER A 225 9.99 53.83 19.74
CA SER A 225 10.55 54.73 20.75
C SER A 225 10.41 54.27 22.21
N LYS A 226 9.65 53.23 22.55
CA LYS A 226 9.44 52.78 23.96
C LYS A 226 9.87 51.35 24.30
N TYR A 227 10.29 50.56 23.31
CA TYR A 227 10.73 49.17 23.54
C TYR A 227 12.06 48.87 22.83
N ASP A 228 13.02 49.79 22.93
CA ASP A 228 14.41 49.54 22.53
C ASP A 228 15.20 48.72 23.59
N GLU A 229 14.54 48.22 24.63
CA GLU A 229 15.09 47.12 25.42
C GLU A 229 14.54 45.78 24.92
N PRO A 230 15.39 44.88 24.39
CA PRO A 230 14.99 43.51 24.17
C PRO A 230 14.71 42.88 25.54
N ILE A 231 13.44 42.74 25.90
CA ILE A 231 13.04 41.91 27.04
C ILE A 231 13.28 40.46 26.59
N ASP A 232 14.48 39.98 26.89
CA ASP A 232 14.93 38.62 26.64
C ASP A 232 14.18 37.69 27.61
N ILE A 233 13.01 37.18 27.20
CA ILE A 233 12.27 36.12 27.90
C ILE A 233 12.63 34.79 27.21
N PRO A 234 13.52 33.97 27.80
CA PRO A 234 13.91 32.70 27.21
C PRO A 234 12.70 31.75 27.16
N GLY A 235 12.37 31.26 25.96
CA GLY A 235 11.34 30.23 25.74
C GLY A 235 10.06 30.66 25.03
N VAL A 236 9.87 31.95 24.73
CA VAL A 236 8.64 32.47 24.07
C VAL A 236 8.82 32.71 22.56
N PHE A 237 10.04 32.95 22.07
CA PHE A 237 10.31 33.31 20.66
C PHE A 237 10.58 32.12 19.70
N SER A 238 10.09 30.92 20.03
CA SER A 238 10.28 29.73 19.17
C SER A 238 9.36 29.69 17.95
N SER A 239 8.51 30.70 17.73
CA SER A 239 7.83 30.91 16.45
C SER A 239 8.12 32.32 15.96
N GLN A 240 9.06 32.44 15.01
CA GLN A 240 9.16 33.61 14.15
C GLN A 240 7.84 33.73 13.36
N GLN A 241 6.80 34.29 13.97
CA GLN A 241 5.64 34.75 13.22
C GLN A 241 6.13 35.86 12.30
N GLU A 242 5.90 35.71 11.00
CA GLU A 242 6.18 36.78 10.04
C GLU A 242 5.34 38.01 10.41
N TYR A 243 5.93 38.95 11.12
CA TYR A 243 5.30 40.20 11.48
C TYR A 243 5.49 41.21 10.36
N TYR A 244 4.39 41.80 9.89
CA TYR A 244 4.40 42.90 8.94
C TYR A 244 3.60 44.08 9.52
N PRO A 245 3.91 45.34 9.15
CA PRO A 245 3.14 46.54 9.55
C PRO A 245 1.66 46.51 9.14
N TYR A 246 1.31 45.65 8.20
CA TYR A 246 -0.03 45.44 7.66
C TYR A 246 -0.54 44.03 7.98
N VAL A 247 -1.86 43.84 7.99
CA VAL A 247 -2.48 42.52 8.14
C VAL A 247 -2.10 41.62 6.97
N TYR A 248 -1.50 40.47 7.27
CA TYR A 248 -1.03 39.51 6.28
C TYR A 248 -1.43 38.09 6.65
N PHE A 249 -1.95 37.34 5.67
CA PHE A 249 -2.18 35.91 5.78
C PHE A 249 -1.68 35.19 4.53
N LYS A 250 -0.81 34.19 4.72
CA LYS A 250 -0.37 33.32 3.63
C LYS A 250 -1.52 32.41 3.19
N LEU A 251 -1.76 32.35 1.89
CA LEU A 251 -2.59 31.35 1.21
C LEU A 251 -1.64 30.34 0.56
N ASP A 252 -1.64 29.11 1.06
CA ASP A 252 -0.89 28.03 0.45
C ASP A 252 -1.85 27.21 -0.44
N LEU A 253 -1.51 27.14 -1.73
CA LEU A 253 -2.29 26.45 -2.76
C LEU A 253 -1.51 25.27 -3.35
N ASP A 254 -0.26 25.07 -2.93
CA ASP A 254 0.58 23.96 -3.36
C ASP A 254 0.20 22.71 -2.55
N TYR A 255 -0.97 22.13 -2.86
CA TYR A 255 -1.47 20.92 -2.22
C TYR A 255 -0.69 19.65 -2.59
N ILE A 256 0.21 19.74 -3.57
CA ILE A 256 1.04 18.65 -4.06
C ILE A 256 2.49 19.11 -4.03
N ASP A 257 3.24 18.52 -3.11
CA ASP A 257 4.68 18.76 -2.96
C ASP A 257 5.43 18.04 -4.09
N MET A 258 5.36 18.58 -5.31
CA MET A 258 6.01 18.01 -6.52
C MET A 258 7.54 18.02 -6.43
N ASN A 259 8.12 18.61 -5.38
CA ASN A 259 9.55 18.72 -5.13
C ASN A 259 10.10 17.64 -4.17
N LYS A 260 9.27 16.70 -3.70
CA LYS A 260 9.76 15.44 -3.12
C LYS A 260 9.88 14.39 -4.22
N LYS A 261 10.89 14.53 -5.06
CA LYS A 261 11.47 13.45 -5.88
C LYS A 261 12.94 13.33 -5.54
#